data_AF-A0A9P4LHJ9-F1
#
_entry.id   AF-A0A9P4LHJ9-F1
#
_cell.length_a   1.000
_cell.length_b   1.000
_cell.length_c   1.000
_cell.angle_alpha   90.00
_cell.angle_beta   90.00
_cell.angle_gamma   90.00
#
_symmetry.space_group_name_H-M   'P 1'
#
loop_
_entity.id
_entity.type
_entity.pdbx_description
1 polymer ?
#
loop_
_entity_poly.entity_id
_entity_poly.type
_entity_poly.pdbx_seq_one_letter_code
_entity_poly.pdbx_strand_id
1 'polypeptide(L)'
;MDGMELRGWASQVSMIPSRDLTDPLGTALNTTLQSGSLEPLEAHIDSRCEELGSLESVVNELYPQRWGPTDIPIYNIILPYFVSTPGNKAHLLSVTSYLAHTIKIPVTGTDTTGATALYWSISCKPYAEPDFAQILFDAGGSVNQRNRFGGTAASEISQVDLSADTTRNVEMLKWYVEHGGDVDGKDNDGMNVRMLVEMMRKRVPGMAEVLAEGRAVRKEGDCANCGRSSGGGKAYAACARCKKVRYCCQECQRVDWKGHKKVCKGS
;
A
#
# COMPACT_ATOMS: atom_id res chain seq x y z
N MET A 1 -16.74 0.60 19.32
CA MET A 1 -16.32 1.80 18.61
C MET A 1 -16.91 1.73 17.21
N ASP A 2 -17.85 2.61 16.89
CA ASP A 2 -18.34 2.74 15.52
C ASP A 2 -17.26 3.32 14.59
N GLY A 3 -17.55 3.45 13.29
CA GLY A 3 -16.56 3.96 12.32
C GLY A 3 -16.12 5.39 12.59
N MET A 4 -17.01 6.26 13.05
CA MET A 4 -16.68 7.67 13.30
C MET A 4 -15.89 7.82 14.60
N GLU A 5 -16.28 7.09 15.66
CA GLU A 5 -15.52 6.99 16.89
C GLU A 5 -14.11 6.44 16.63
N LEU A 6 -13.97 5.42 15.75
CA LEU A 6 -12.67 4.84 15.39
C LEU A 6 -11.79 5.82 14.64
N ARG A 7 -12.36 6.54 13.67
CA ARG A 7 -11.63 7.58 12.95
C ARG A 7 -11.15 8.68 13.91
N GLY A 8 -12.02 9.13 14.80
CA GLY A 8 -11.70 10.15 15.81
C GLY A 8 -10.59 9.70 16.75
N TRP A 9 -10.74 8.55 17.38
CA TRP A 9 -9.73 8.02 18.30
C TRP A 9 -8.40 7.74 17.60
N ALA A 10 -8.39 7.08 16.43
CA ALA A 10 -7.16 6.74 15.72
C ALA A 10 -6.38 7.99 15.26
N SER A 11 -7.05 9.13 15.05
CA SER A 11 -6.40 10.40 14.73
C SER A 11 -5.74 11.08 15.93
N GLN A 12 -6.10 10.69 17.16
CA GLN A 12 -5.61 11.29 18.41
C GLN A 12 -4.50 10.48 19.07
N VAL A 13 -4.34 9.22 18.67
CA VAL A 13 -3.30 8.34 19.20
C VAL A 13 -2.27 8.05 18.11
N SER A 14 -1.03 7.80 18.51
CA SER A 14 0.03 7.42 17.59
C SER A 14 0.95 6.41 18.27
N MET A 15 1.55 5.54 17.44
CA MET A 15 2.66 4.71 17.88
C MET A 15 3.89 5.60 18.08
N ILE A 16 4.54 5.46 19.22
CA ILE A 16 5.76 6.18 19.58
C ILE A 16 6.87 5.13 19.69
N PRO A 17 7.89 5.15 18.81
CA PRO A 17 8.90 4.09 18.76
C PRO A 17 9.56 3.80 20.12
N SER A 18 9.95 4.83 20.87
CA SER A 18 10.59 4.67 22.18
C SER A 18 9.67 4.12 23.27
N ARG A 19 8.35 4.23 23.11
CA ARG A 19 7.35 3.70 24.05
C ARG A 19 6.90 2.29 23.66
N ASP A 20 6.71 2.07 22.36
CA ASP A 20 5.95 0.92 21.86
C ASP A 20 6.84 -0.18 21.28
N LEU A 21 8.03 0.14 20.77
CA LEU A 21 8.97 -0.84 20.19
C LEU A 21 9.95 -1.35 21.25
N THR A 22 9.42 -1.99 22.29
CA THR A 22 10.21 -2.42 23.48
C THR A 22 10.47 -3.93 23.54
N ASP A 23 9.78 -4.73 22.74
CA ASP A 23 10.09 -6.14 22.57
C ASP A 23 11.40 -6.33 21.76
N PRO A 24 11.99 -7.54 21.73
CA PRO A 24 13.25 -7.77 21.04
C PRO A 24 13.23 -7.42 19.54
N LEU A 25 12.15 -7.75 18.83
CA LEU A 25 12.01 -7.41 17.41
C LEU A 25 11.81 -5.90 17.23
N GLY A 26 10.93 -5.29 18.03
CA GLY A 26 10.70 -3.85 18.03
C GLY A 26 12.00 -3.07 18.25
N THR A 27 12.82 -3.49 19.21
CA THR A 27 14.12 -2.86 19.52
C THR A 27 15.11 -3.01 18.35
N ALA A 28 15.18 -4.20 17.74
CA ALA A 28 16.02 -4.44 16.57
C ALA A 28 15.59 -3.56 15.38
N LEU A 29 14.29 -3.53 15.07
CA LEU A 29 13.72 -2.67 14.02
C LEU A 29 14.00 -1.20 14.27
N ASN A 30 13.75 -0.71 15.48
CA ASN A 30 13.98 0.69 15.84
C ASN A 30 15.47 1.08 15.66
N THR A 31 16.39 0.21 16.08
CA THR A 31 17.83 0.42 15.89
C THR A 31 18.20 0.41 14.41
N THR A 32 17.72 -0.57 13.64
CA THR A 32 17.96 -0.65 12.19
C THR A 32 17.49 0.59 11.45
N LEU A 33 16.29 1.10 11.76
CA LEU A 33 15.72 2.27 11.08
C LEU A 33 16.49 3.58 11.36
N GLN A 34 17.23 3.64 12.48
CA GLN A 34 18.01 4.82 12.87
C GLN A 34 19.49 4.73 12.50
N SER A 35 20.08 3.54 12.54
CA SER A 35 21.55 3.33 12.49
C SER A 35 22.17 3.34 11.10
N GLY A 36 21.35 3.29 10.03
CA GLY A 36 21.87 3.16 8.66
C GLY A 36 22.44 1.77 8.33
N SER A 37 22.26 0.78 9.22
CA SER A 37 22.72 -0.60 9.06
C SER A 37 21.55 -1.59 9.17
N LEU A 38 21.58 -2.65 8.36
CA LEU A 38 20.64 -3.78 8.43
C LEU A 38 20.99 -4.74 9.56
N GLU A 39 22.24 -4.73 10.03
CA GLU A 39 22.83 -5.70 10.96
C GLU A 39 21.98 -5.98 12.21
N PRO A 40 21.37 -5.00 12.91
CA PRO A 40 20.56 -5.30 14.09
C PRO A 40 19.34 -6.20 13.79
N LEU A 41 18.70 -5.98 12.64
CA LEU A 41 17.55 -6.76 12.19
C LEU A 41 17.98 -8.10 11.61
N GLU A 42 19.09 -8.13 10.85
CA GLU A 42 19.68 -9.37 10.33
C GLU A 42 20.07 -10.30 11.48
N ALA A 43 20.80 -9.80 12.48
CA ALA A 43 21.19 -10.58 13.65
C ALA A 43 19.99 -11.11 14.44
N HIS A 44 18.92 -10.31 14.56
CA HIS A 44 17.67 -10.79 15.17
C HIS A 44 17.08 -11.94 14.37
N ILE A 45 16.92 -11.79 13.05
CA ILE A 45 16.34 -12.80 12.17
C ILE A 45 17.18 -14.08 12.15
N ASP A 46 18.50 -13.97 12.10
CA ASP A 46 19.42 -15.11 12.10
C ASP A 46 19.29 -15.90 13.40
N SER A 47 19.28 -15.21 14.56
CA SER A 47 19.03 -15.85 15.85
C SER A 47 17.66 -16.54 15.91
N ARG A 48 16.59 -15.92 15.37
CA ARG A 48 15.28 -16.57 15.28
C ARG A 48 15.29 -17.78 14.33
N CYS A 49 16.07 -17.74 13.25
CA CYS A 49 16.21 -18.87 12.33
C CYS A 49 16.91 -20.06 12.99
N GLU A 50 17.94 -19.82 13.82
CA GLU A 50 18.61 -20.86 14.60
C GLU A 50 17.66 -21.52 15.60
N GLU A 51 16.78 -20.74 16.24
CA GLU A 51 15.82 -21.26 17.22
C GLU A 51 14.61 -21.96 16.59
N LEU A 52 14.05 -21.41 15.51
CA LEU A 52 12.81 -21.89 14.89
C LEU A 52 13.03 -22.85 13.72
N GLY A 53 14.28 -23.01 13.27
CA GLY A 53 14.72 -23.97 12.25
C GLY A 53 14.35 -23.63 10.80
N SER A 54 13.63 -22.54 10.52
CA SER A 54 13.37 -22.09 9.15
C SER A 54 13.02 -20.61 9.07
N LEU A 55 13.35 -19.99 7.92
CA LEU A 55 12.93 -18.62 7.61
C LEU A 55 11.40 -18.49 7.53
N GLU A 56 10.69 -19.53 7.10
CA GLU A 56 9.23 -19.54 7.06
C GLU A 56 8.63 -19.43 8.47
N SER A 57 9.19 -20.15 9.44
CA SER A 57 8.81 -20.04 10.85
C SER A 57 9.04 -18.63 11.38
N VAL A 58 10.17 -18.00 11.02
CA VAL A 58 10.45 -16.60 11.38
C VAL A 58 9.41 -15.67 10.76
N VAL A 59 9.11 -15.80 9.46
CA VAL A 59 8.06 -14.98 8.81
C VAL A 59 6.72 -15.12 9.52
N ASN A 60 6.34 -16.34 9.92
CA ASN A 60 5.11 -16.60 10.67
C ASN A 60 5.10 -15.97 12.07
N GLU A 61 6.28 -15.77 12.67
CA GLU A 61 6.44 -15.04 13.94
C GLU A 61 6.42 -13.52 13.75
N LEU A 62 7.10 -12.99 12.72
CA LEU A 62 7.24 -11.55 12.48
C LEU A 62 5.97 -10.90 11.90
N TYR A 63 5.29 -11.57 10.97
CA TYR A 63 4.10 -11.03 10.29
C TYR A 63 2.95 -10.61 11.24
N PRO A 64 2.58 -11.38 12.28
CA PRO A 64 1.49 -11.00 13.18
C PRO A 64 1.84 -9.90 14.18
N GLN A 65 3.10 -9.47 14.26
CA GLN A 65 3.53 -8.47 15.25
C GLN A 65 2.87 -7.11 15.01
N ARG A 66 2.42 -6.48 16.08
CA ARG A 66 1.68 -5.22 16.08
C ARG A 66 2.17 -4.34 17.22
N TRP A 67 2.33 -3.05 16.95
CA TRP A 67 2.89 -2.12 17.92
C TRP A 67 2.01 -0.90 18.16
N GLY A 68 2.04 -0.43 19.40
CA GLY A 68 1.32 0.76 19.84
C GLY A 68 -0.20 0.60 19.85
N PRO A 69 -0.92 1.68 20.16
CA PRO A 69 -2.35 1.63 20.42
C PRO A 69 -3.19 1.29 19.18
N THR A 70 -2.67 1.51 17.97
CA THR A 70 -3.38 1.32 16.70
C THR A 70 -2.95 0.06 15.95
N ASP A 71 -2.35 -0.91 16.63
CA ASP A 71 -1.88 -2.16 16.04
C ASP A 71 -1.04 -1.91 14.77
N ILE A 72 0.01 -1.09 14.85
CA ILE A 72 0.84 -0.76 13.69
C ILE A 72 1.61 -2.01 13.23
N PRO A 73 1.44 -2.48 11.97
CA PRO A 73 2.19 -3.62 11.45
C PRO A 73 3.61 -3.22 11.00
N ILE A 74 4.46 -4.21 10.76
CA ILE A 74 5.91 -4.06 10.54
C ILE A 74 6.31 -3.05 9.45
N TYR A 75 5.56 -2.94 8.36
CA TYR A 75 5.88 -1.95 7.31
C TYR A 75 5.40 -0.54 7.67
N ASN A 76 4.32 -0.40 8.44
CA ASN A 76 3.79 0.92 8.82
C ASN A 76 4.74 1.65 9.78
N ILE A 77 5.53 0.93 10.58
CA ILE A 77 6.51 1.56 11.49
C ILE A 77 7.59 2.34 10.74
N ILE A 78 7.85 2.02 9.47
CA ILE A 78 8.92 2.63 8.66
C ILE A 78 8.50 4.03 8.20
N LEU A 79 7.20 4.25 7.96
CA LEU A 79 6.67 5.50 7.39
C LEU A 79 7.05 6.76 8.18
N PRO A 80 6.91 6.82 9.53
CA PRO A 80 7.38 7.96 10.31
C PRO A 80 8.84 8.35 10.08
N TYR A 81 9.73 7.39 9.76
CA TYR A 81 11.15 7.64 9.58
C TYR A 81 11.46 8.37 8.27
N PHE A 82 10.64 8.23 7.23
CA PHE A 82 10.79 9.06 6.02
C PHE A 82 10.63 10.56 6.32
N VAL A 83 9.81 10.89 7.33
CA VAL A 83 9.58 12.27 7.76
C VAL A 83 10.61 12.73 8.79
N SER A 84 10.95 11.89 9.77
CA SER A 84 11.87 12.28 10.85
C SER A 84 13.34 12.20 10.46
N THR A 85 13.71 11.35 9.50
CA THR A 85 15.10 11.16 9.03
C THR A 85 15.18 11.14 7.50
N PRO A 86 14.84 12.25 6.81
CA PRO A 86 14.76 12.29 5.34
C PRO A 86 16.09 11.94 4.63
N GLY A 87 17.24 12.17 5.29
CA GLY A 87 18.56 11.76 4.79
C GLY A 87 18.76 10.25 4.69
N ASN A 88 17.94 9.46 5.37
CA ASN A 88 18.04 7.99 5.40
C ASN A 88 17.17 7.31 4.35
N LYS A 89 16.55 8.04 3.40
CA LYS A 89 15.61 7.48 2.42
C LYS A 89 16.11 6.19 1.76
N ALA A 90 17.34 6.18 1.25
CA ALA A 90 17.92 5.01 0.60
C ALA A 90 18.02 3.79 1.53
N HIS A 91 18.37 4.03 2.80
CA HIS A 91 18.42 2.99 3.83
C HIS A 91 17.03 2.48 4.20
N LEU A 92 16.04 3.35 4.37
CA LEU A 92 14.67 2.93 4.64
C LEU A 92 14.09 2.07 3.51
N LEU A 93 14.42 2.40 2.26
CA LEU A 93 14.07 1.58 1.09
C LEU A 93 14.81 0.23 1.07
N SER A 94 16.07 0.17 1.51
CA SER A 94 16.81 -1.10 1.61
C SER A 94 16.23 -2.01 2.69
N VAL A 95 15.88 -1.46 3.86
CA VAL A 95 15.16 -2.18 4.93
C VAL A 95 13.82 -2.72 4.42
N THR A 96 13.06 -1.89 3.71
CA THR A 96 11.77 -2.30 3.14
C THR A 96 11.94 -3.43 2.13
N SER A 97 12.93 -3.33 1.24
CA SER A 97 13.24 -4.34 0.23
C SER A 97 13.70 -5.65 0.86
N TYR A 98 14.55 -5.57 1.89
CA TYR A 98 15.00 -6.73 2.64
C TYR A 98 13.81 -7.47 3.27
N LEU A 99 12.93 -6.76 3.98
CA LEU A 99 11.74 -7.37 4.58
C LEU A 99 10.78 -7.96 3.52
N ALA A 100 10.49 -7.23 2.43
CA ALA A 100 9.46 -7.59 1.45
C ALA A 100 9.91 -8.60 0.39
N HIS A 101 11.18 -8.57 -0.04
CA HIS A 101 11.68 -9.39 -1.14
C HIS A 101 12.69 -10.45 -0.72
N THR A 102 13.54 -10.16 0.27
CA THR A 102 14.50 -11.14 0.81
C THR A 102 13.82 -12.07 1.81
N ILE A 103 13.26 -11.49 2.88
CA ILE A 103 12.57 -12.23 3.94
C ILE A 103 11.17 -12.64 3.52
N LYS A 104 10.55 -11.89 2.59
CA LYS A 104 9.22 -12.15 2.04
C LYS A 104 8.11 -12.13 3.09
N ILE A 105 8.20 -11.20 4.04
CA ILE A 105 7.10 -10.95 4.96
C ILE A 105 5.90 -10.41 4.15
N PRO A 106 4.68 -10.93 4.34
CA PRO A 106 3.53 -10.42 3.63
C PRO A 106 3.27 -8.94 3.91
N VAL A 107 3.08 -8.15 2.86
CA VAL A 107 2.84 -6.69 2.92
C VAL A 107 1.37 -6.32 3.22
N THR A 108 0.57 -7.31 3.61
CA THR A 108 -0.88 -7.20 3.80
C THR A 108 -1.31 -6.86 5.22
N GLY A 109 -0.36 -6.70 6.15
CA GLY A 109 -0.66 -6.31 7.52
C GLY A 109 -1.37 -4.95 7.56
N THR A 110 -2.42 -4.84 8.37
CA THR A 110 -3.19 -3.61 8.56
C THR A 110 -3.13 -3.12 9.99
N ASP A 111 -3.27 -1.82 10.16
CA ASP A 111 -3.55 -1.20 11.46
C ASP A 111 -5.02 -1.40 11.90
N THR A 112 -5.40 -0.82 13.06
CA THR A 112 -6.77 -0.87 13.57
C THR A 112 -7.79 -0.19 12.65
N THR A 113 -7.38 0.71 11.76
CA THR A 113 -8.25 1.32 10.75
C THR A 113 -8.46 0.39 9.55
N GLY A 114 -7.70 -0.69 9.42
CA GLY A 114 -7.74 -1.60 8.27
C GLY A 114 -6.88 -1.13 7.10
N ALA A 115 -5.98 -0.18 7.31
CA ALA A 115 -5.09 0.36 6.28
C ALA A 115 -3.71 -0.31 6.35
N THR A 116 -3.20 -0.71 5.18
CA THR A 116 -1.85 -1.28 5.00
C THR A 116 -0.78 -0.18 4.90
N ALA A 117 0.49 -0.55 4.99
CA ALA A 117 1.60 0.39 4.72
C ALA A 117 1.51 1.02 3.32
N LEU A 118 1.14 0.23 2.31
CA LEU A 118 0.92 0.72 0.94
C LEU A 118 -0.21 1.75 0.85
N TYR A 119 -1.23 1.64 1.71
CA TYR A 119 -2.32 2.60 1.76
C TYR A 119 -1.79 3.94 2.26
N TRP A 120 -1.10 3.92 3.40
CA TRP A 120 -0.61 5.13 4.04
C TRP A 120 0.50 5.80 3.24
N SER A 121 1.36 5.02 2.58
CA SER A 121 2.47 5.54 1.77
C SER A 121 2.02 6.38 0.58
N ILE A 122 0.75 6.27 0.14
CA ILE A 122 0.25 7.03 -1.00
C ILE A 122 -0.92 7.97 -0.66
N SER A 123 -1.45 7.91 0.56
CA SER A 123 -2.64 8.68 1.01
C SER A 123 -2.47 10.20 1.05
N CYS A 124 -1.24 10.71 0.90
CA CYS A 124 -0.84 12.12 1.04
C CYS A 124 -0.97 12.72 2.45
N LYS A 125 -1.45 11.96 3.43
CA LYS A 125 -1.63 12.40 4.83
C LYS A 125 -1.28 11.27 5.82
N PRO A 126 -0.17 11.37 6.56
CA PRO A 126 0.91 12.36 6.45
C PRO A 126 1.96 12.02 5.38
N TYR A 127 1.87 10.85 4.73
CA TYR A 127 2.95 10.30 3.88
C TYR A 127 2.62 10.31 2.39
N ALA A 128 3.67 10.42 1.58
CA ALA A 128 3.64 10.28 0.12
C ALA A 128 5.02 9.78 -0.35
N GLU A 129 5.23 8.47 -0.22
CA GLU A 129 6.48 7.77 -0.47
C GLU A 129 6.30 6.78 -1.63
N PRO A 130 6.32 7.23 -2.89
CA PRO A 130 6.04 6.37 -4.05
C PRO A 130 7.07 5.23 -4.23
N ASP A 131 8.35 5.45 -3.88
CA ASP A 131 9.37 4.40 -3.99
C ASP A 131 9.13 3.28 -2.97
N PHE A 132 8.73 3.63 -1.74
CA PHE A 132 8.33 2.67 -0.72
C PHE A 132 7.03 1.94 -1.13
N ALA A 133 6.07 2.69 -1.67
CA ALA A 133 4.84 2.12 -2.22
C ALA A 133 5.13 1.11 -3.34
N GLN A 134 6.09 1.41 -4.21
CA GLN A 134 6.48 0.54 -5.31
C GLN A 134 7.01 -0.81 -4.81
N ILE A 135 7.90 -0.81 -3.81
CA ILE A 135 8.44 -2.05 -3.21
C ILE A 135 7.30 -2.92 -2.68
N LEU A 136 6.36 -2.32 -1.93
CA LEU A 136 5.22 -3.07 -1.38
C LEU A 136 4.28 -3.57 -2.47
N PHE A 137 4.05 -2.77 -3.51
CA PHE A 137 3.24 -3.16 -4.66
C PHE A 137 3.89 -4.32 -5.44
N ASP A 138 5.20 -4.28 -5.66
CA ASP A 138 5.95 -5.33 -6.35
C ASP A 138 5.97 -6.62 -5.53
N ALA A 139 5.95 -6.52 -4.20
CA ALA A 139 5.79 -7.64 -3.26
C ALA A 139 4.35 -8.20 -3.20
N GLY A 140 3.42 -7.68 -4.01
CA GLY A 140 2.06 -8.19 -4.15
C GLY A 140 0.99 -7.37 -3.41
N GLY A 141 1.35 -6.25 -2.78
CA GLY A 141 0.42 -5.34 -2.12
C GLY A 141 -0.69 -4.85 -3.07
N SER A 142 -1.89 -4.63 -2.54
CA SER A 142 -3.03 -4.12 -3.31
C SER A 142 -3.23 -2.62 -3.04
N VAL A 143 -3.22 -1.82 -4.11
CA VAL A 143 -3.67 -0.42 -4.04
C VAL A 143 -5.17 -0.32 -3.74
N ASN A 144 -5.93 -1.39 -3.92
CA ASN A 144 -7.38 -1.44 -3.70
C ASN A 144 -7.77 -1.91 -2.30
N GLN A 145 -6.81 -2.05 -1.38
CA GLN A 145 -7.10 -2.30 0.02
C GLN A 145 -8.09 -1.25 0.55
N ARG A 146 -9.19 -1.74 1.12
CA ARG A 146 -10.18 -0.89 1.77
C ARG A 146 -9.94 -0.89 3.27
N ASN A 147 -9.96 0.30 3.86
CA ASN A 147 -9.96 0.42 5.31
C ASN A 147 -11.36 0.07 5.87
N ARG A 148 -11.53 0.11 7.20
CA ARG A 148 -12.79 -0.18 7.90
C ARG A 148 -13.91 0.82 7.57
N PHE A 149 -13.60 1.95 6.95
CA PHE A 149 -14.56 2.94 6.45
C PHE A 149 -14.96 2.69 4.99
N GLY A 150 -14.41 1.64 4.37
CA GLY A 150 -14.66 1.31 2.96
C GLY A 150 -13.89 2.18 1.96
N GLY A 151 -13.06 3.12 2.42
CA GLY A 151 -12.23 3.96 1.57
C GLY A 151 -10.97 3.24 1.09
N THR A 152 -10.51 3.56 -0.12
CA THR A 152 -9.15 3.22 -0.57
C THR A 152 -8.22 4.40 -0.32
N ALA A 153 -6.91 4.22 -0.52
CA ALA A 153 -5.96 5.32 -0.36
C ALA A 153 -6.33 6.54 -1.22
N ALA A 154 -6.91 6.32 -2.40
CA ALA A 154 -7.38 7.39 -3.27
C ALA A 154 -8.57 8.19 -2.70
N SER A 155 -9.38 7.64 -1.79
CA SER A 155 -10.38 8.41 -1.05
C SER A 155 -9.72 9.48 -0.16
N GLU A 156 -8.56 9.17 0.43
CA GLU A 156 -7.78 10.12 1.23
C GLU A 156 -7.00 11.10 0.34
N ILE A 157 -6.40 10.62 -0.76
CA ILE A 157 -5.75 11.48 -1.78
C ILE A 157 -6.75 12.54 -2.29
N SER A 158 -8.01 12.17 -2.49
CA SER A 158 -9.04 13.08 -3.03
C SER A 158 -9.53 14.11 -2.01
N GLN A 159 -9.31 13.89 -0.72
CA GLN A 159 -9.63 14.85 0.34
C GLN A 159 -8.49 15.86 0.47
N VAL A 160 -8.37 16.78 -0.48
CA VAL A 160 -7.23 17.70 -0.57
C VAL A 160 -7.28 18.77 0.53
N ASP A 161 -6.14 19.00 1.19
CA ASP A 161 -5.93 20.23 1.97
C ASP A 161 -5.52 21.35 1.02
N LEU A 162 -6.39 22.35 0.88
CA LEU A 162 -6.23 23.41 -0.11
C LEU A 162 -5.38 24.56 0.40
N SER A 163 -4.90 24.48 1.64
CA SER A 163 -3.85 25.34 2.16
C SER A 163 -2.44 24.85 1.79
N ALA A 164 -2.32 23.62 1.30
CA ALA A 164 -1.05 22.98 0.95
C ALA A 164 -0.87 22.82 -0.57
N ASP A 165 0.34 22.43 -0.98
CA ASP A 165 0.63 22.06 -2.37
C ASP A 165 -0.17 20.80 -2.77
N THR A 166 -0.98 20.95 -3.80
CA THR A 166 -1.88 19.90 -4.31
C THR A 166 -1.25 19.07 -5.44
N THR A 167 -0.05 19.44 -5.92
CA THR A 167 0.70 18.72 -6.96
C THR A 167 0.89 17.26 -6.55
N ARG A 168 1.22 17.04 -5.28
CA ARG A 168 1.41 15.71 -4.70
C ARG A 168 0.16 14.84 -4.77
N ASN A 169 -1.04 15.41 -4.58
CA ASN A 169 -2.29 14.67 -4.69
C ASN A 169 -2.54 14.22 -6.14
N VAL A 170 -2.22 15.08 -7.12
CA VAL A 170 -2.32 14.74 -8.54
C VAL A 170 -1.33 13.61 -8.90
N GLU A 171 -0.08 13.72 -8.46
CA GLU A 171 0.96 12.70 -8.70
C GLU A 171 0.59 11.35 -8.07
N MET A 172 0.16 11.34 -6.81
CA MET A 172 -0.20 10.09 -6.14
C MET A 172 -1.50 9.49 -6.68
N LEU A 173 -2.46 10.32 -7.12
CA LEU A 173 -3.65 9.80 -7.82
C LEU A 173 -3.27 9.19 -9.16
N LYS A 174 -2.34 9.82 -9.90
CA LYS A 174 -1.82 9.26 -11.16
C LYS A 174 -1.14 7.91 -10.91
N TRP A 175 -0.26 7.84 -9.91
CA TRP A 175 0.38 6.60 -9.49
C TRP A 175 -0.67 5.54 -9.13
N TYR A 176 -1.68 5.87 -8.32
CA TYR A 176 -2.77 4.98 -7.93
C TYR A 176 -3.53 4.40 -9.15
N VAL A 177 -3.92 5.27 -10.09
CA VAL A 177 -4.63 4.87 -11.31
C VAL A 177 -3.74 3.96 -12.15
N GLU A 178 -2.49 4.35 -12.40
CA GLU A 178 -1.53 3.54 -13.15
C GLU A 178 -1.25 2.17 -12.52
N HIS A 179 -1.45 2.01 -11.22
CA HIS A 179 -1.30 0.73 -10.51
C HIS A 179 -2.61 -0.07 -10.38
N GLY A 180 -3.64 0.28 -11.16
CA GLY A 180 -4.90 -0.46 -11.23
C GLY A 180 -5.88 -0.12 -10.10
N GLY A 181 -5.77 1.09 -9.56
CA GLY A 181 -6.67 1.63 -8.56
C GLY A 181 -8.12 1.74 -9.04
N ASP A 182 -9.05 1.33 -8.18
CA ASP A 182 -10.49 1.40 -8.41
C ASP A 182 -11.02 2.80 -8.06
N VAL A 183 -11.47 3.53 -9.06
CA VAL A 183 -12.00 4.89 -8.90
C VAL A 183 -13.53 4.95 -8.83
N ASP A 184 -14.20 3.81 -9.09
CA ASP A 184 -15.65 3.74 -9.19
C ASP A 184 -16.29 2.97 -8.01
N GLY A 185 -15.49 2.26 -7.21
CA GLY A 185 -15.94 1.54 -6.00
C GLY A 185 -16.41 2.50 -4.91
N LYS A 186 -17.59 2.24 -4.33
CA LYS A 186 -18.19 3.09 -3.30
C LYS A 186 -17.80 2.66 -1.89
N ASP A 187 -17.40 3.62 -1.05
CA ASP A 187 -17.18 3.49 0.39
C ASP A 187 -18.48 3.34 1.20
N ASN A 188 -18.36 3.31 2.53
CA ASN A 188 -19.51 3.14 3.42
C ASN A 188 -20.46 4.35 3.41
N ASP A 189 -19.98 5.52 2.97
CA ASP A 189 -20.76 6.75 2.80
C ASP A 189 -21.37 6.84 1.39
N GLY A 190 -21.13 5.83 0.54
CA GLY A 190 -21.62 5.79 -0.84
C GLY A 190 -20.81 6.65 -1.81
N MET A 191 -19.68 7.20 -1.37
CA MET A 191 -18.76 8.01 -2.18
C MET A 191 -17.76 7.12 -2.90
N ASN A 192 -17.34 7.51 -4.09
CA ASN A 192 -16.20 6.92 -4.77
C ASN A 192 -15.18 8.01 -5.15
N VAL A 193 -13.97 7.59 -5.52
CA VAL A 193 -12.88 8.50 -5.88
C VAL A 193 -13.30 9.46 -7.00
N ARG A 194 -14.02 8.96 -8.02
CA ARG A 194 -14.50 9.80 -9.12
C ARG A 194 -15.42 10.92 -8.64
N MET A 195 -16.34 10.64 -7.73
CA MET A 195 -17.24 11.64 -7.14
C MET A 195 -16.45 12.66 -6.30
N LEU A 196 -15.50 12.21 -5.49
CA LEU A 196 -14.65 13.10 -4.69
C LEU A 196 -13.80 14.03 -5.56
N VAL A 197 -13.16 13.49 -6.61
CA VAL A 197 -12.40 14.28 -7.58
C VAL A 197 -13.28 15.26 -8.33
N GLU A 198 -14.51 14.88 -8.69
CA GLU A 198 -15.47 15.78 -9.34
C GLU A 198 -15.80 17.00 -8.47
N MET A 199 -16.04 16.78 -7.17
CA MET A 199 -16.27 17.88 -6.21
C MET A 199 -15.07 18.83 -6.13
N MET A 200 -13.86 18.31 -6.38
CA MET A 200 -12.61 19.07 -6.37
C MET A 200 -12.20 19.65 -7.73
N ARG A 201 -12.90 19.33 -8.82
CA ARG A 201 -12.48 19.65 -10.21
C ARG A 201 -12.09 21.11 -10.41
N LYS A 202 -12.87 22.06 -9.86
CA LYS A 202 -12.59 23.50 -10.02
C LYS A 202 -11.34 23.96 -9.27
N ARG A 203 -10.98 23.26 -8.20
CA ARG A 203 -9.88 23.63 -7.29
C ARG A 203 -8.59 22.87 -7.62
N VAL A 204 -8.71 21.63 -8.07
CA VAL A 204 -7.59 20.74 -8.41
C VAL A 204 -7.91 20.01 -9.73
N PRO A 205 -7.91 20.72 -10.87
CA PRO A 205 -8.30 20.14 -12.16
C PRO A 205 -7.42 18.96 -12.59
N GLY A 206 -6.14 18.95 -12.22
CA GLY A 206 -5.20 17.87 -12.54
C GLY A 206 -5.66 16.48 -12.06
N MET A 207 -6.40 16.38 -10.94
CA MET A 207 -6.97 15.09 -10.53
C MET A 207 -8.04 14.59 -11.50
N ALA A 208 -8.86 15.50 -12.04
CA ALA A 208 -9.88 15.13 -13.03
C ALA A 208 -9.25 14.74 -14.37
N GLU A 209 -8.14 15.38 -14.75
CA GLU A 209 -7.33 15.02 -15.93
C GLU A 209 -6.77 13.60 -15.79
N VAL A 210 -6.19 13.25 -14.65
CA VAL A 210 -5.73 11.89 -14.35
C VAL A 210 -6.86 10.85 -14.53
N LEU A 211 -8.07 11.14 -14.03
CA LEU A 211 -9.20 10.22 -14.19
C LEU A 211 -9.72 10.13 -15.62
N ALA A 212 -9.50 11.16 -16.44
CA ALA A 212 -9.89 11.18 -17.86
C ALA A 212 -8.86 10.44 -18.73
N GLU A 213 -7.57 10.60 -18.44
CA GLU A 213 -6.47 9.85 -19.07
C GLU A 213 -6.60 8.35 -18.76
N GLY A 214 -6.96 8.01 -17.52
CA GLY A 214 -7.08 6.63 -17.08
C GLY A 214 -5.71 5.96 -16.98
N ARG A 215 -5.66 4.66 -17.30
CA ARG A 215 -4.44 3.85 -17.19
C ARG A 215 -3.73 3.76 -18.53
N ALA A 216 -2.40 3.76 -18.51
CA ALA A 216 -1.61 3.46 -19.69
C ALA A 216 -1.92 2.06 -20.26
N VAL A 217 -1.67 1.91 -21.56
CA VAL A 217 -1.80 0.62 -22.27
C VAL A 217 -0.85 -0.40 -21.63
N ARG A 218 -1.38 -1.59 -21.30
CA ARG A 218 -0.60 -2.68 -20.71
C ARG A 218 0.18 -3.44 -21.77
N LYS A 219 1.40 -3.87 -21.43
CA LYS A 219 2.17 -4.76 -22.31
C LYS A 219 1.50 -6.13 -22.37
N GLU A 220 1.76 -6.85 -23.45
CA GLU A 220 1.27 -8.22 -23.57
C GLU A 220 1.84 -9.09 -22.44
N GLY A 221 0.97 -9.85 -21.77
CA GLY A 221 1.34 -10.70 -20.64
C GLY A 221 1.19 -10.04 -19.27
N ASP A 222 1.22 -8.71 -19.19
CA ASP A 222 1.00 -7.98 -17.93
C ASP A 222 -0.44 -8.15 -17.43
N CYS A 223 -0.63 -7.93 -16.12
CA CYS A 223 -1.96 -7.83 -15.54
C CYS A 223 -2.71 -6.65 -16.17
N ALA A 224 -3.86 -6.93 -16.79
CA ALA A 224 -4.67 -5.93 -17.48
C ALA A 224 -5.20 -4.82 -16.54
N ASN A 225 -5.33 -5.11 -15.24
CA ASN A 225 -5.71 -4.09 -14.26
C ASN A 225 -4.49 -3.33 -13.72
N CYS A 226 -3.62 -3.99 -12.96
CA CYS A 226 -2.58 -3.32 -12.18
C CYS A 226 -1.24 -3.16 -12.91
N GLY A 227 -1.06 -3.76 -14.08
CA GLY A 227 0.17 -3.63 -14.85
C GLY A 227 1.37 -4.43 -14.34
N ARG A 228 1.25 -5.18 -13.22
CA ARG A 228 2.32 -6.11 -12.80
C ARG A 228 2.62 -7.10 -13.91
N SER A 229 3.90 -7.37 -14.14
CA SER A 229 4.37 -8.43 -15.04
C SER A 229 4.40 -9.79 -14.33
N SER A 230 4.22 -10.89 -15.06
CA SER A 230 4.30 -12.23 -14.47
C SER A 230 5.76 -12.61 -14.19
N GLY A 231 6.23 -12.36 -12.97
CA GLY A 231 7.53 -12.83 -12.51
C GLY A 231 7.63 -14.35 -12.53
N GLY A 232 8.79 -14.91 -12.89
CA GLY A 232 9.06 -16.35 -12.80
C GLY A 232 8.45 -17.22 -13.91
N GLY A 233 8.11 -16.65 -15.07
CA GLY A 233 7.77 -17.40 -16.30
C GLY A 233 6.38 -18.05 -16.34
N LYS A 234 5.61 -18.02 -15.24
CA LYS A 234 4.21 -18.50 -15.24
C LYS A 234 3.27 -17.38 -15.63
N ALA A 235 2.67 -17.51 -16.81
CA ALA A 235 1.73 -16.51 -17.31
C ALA A 235 0.48 -16.41 -16.43
N TYR A 236 -0.03 -15.19 -16.25
CA TYR A 236 -1.24 -14.92 -15.46
C TYR A 236 -2.50 -15.56 -16.05
N ALA A 237 -3.52 -15.75 -15.19
CA ALA A 237 -4.79 -16.32 -15.59
C ALA A 237 -5.48 -15.44 -16.64
N ALA A 238 -5.85 -16.03 -17.78
CA ALA A 238 -6.56 -15.33 -18.83
C ALA A 238 -8.06 -15.18 -18.50
N CYS A 239 -8.68 -14.10 -18.97
CA CYS A 239 -10.11 -13.89 -18.88
C CYS A 239 -10.87 -15.11 -19.43
N ALA A 240 -11.71 -15.73 -18.60
CA ALA A 240 -12.38 -16.99 -18.93
C ALA A 240 -13.21 -16.93 -20.23
N ARG A 241 -13.74 -15.75 -20.58
CA ARG A 241 -14.62 -15.52 -21.73
C ARG A 241 -13.88 -15.20 -23.03
N CYS A 242 -13.01 -14.21 -23.03
CA CYS A 242 -12.37 -13.73 -24.26
C CYS A 242 -10.95 -14.25 -24.47
N LYS A 243 -10.28 -14.72 -23.41
CA LYS A 243 -8.88 -15.15 -23.37
C LYS A 243 -7.83 -14.08 -23.79
N LYS A 244 -8.26 -12.85 -24.11
CA LYS A 244 -7.39 -11.76 -24.64
C LYS A 244 -6.61 -10.99 -23.57
N VAL A 245 -7.12 -10.93 -22.34
CA VAL A 245 -6.50 -10.20 -21.23
C VAL A 245 -6.19 -11.16 -20.09
N ARG A 246 -5.21 -10.81 -19.26
CA ARG A 246 -4.77 -11.63 -18.12
C ARG A 246 -4.79 -10.85 -16.82
N TYR A 247 -4.95 -11.54 -15.70
CA TYR A 247 -5.03 -10.94 -14.37
C TYR A 247 -4.16 -11.69 -13.37
N CYS A 248 -3.40 -10.94 -12.56
CA CYS A 248 -2.57 -11.51 -11.51
C CYS A 248 -3.39 -12.13 -10.36
N CYS A 249 -4.62 -11.65 -10.16
CA CYS A 249 -5.52 -12.12 -9.12
C CYS A 249 -6.99 -11.80 -9.46
N GLN A 250 -7.92 -12.40 -8.71
CA GLN A 250 -9.36 -12.18 -8.86
C GLN A 250 -9.79 -10.73 -8.57
N GLU A 251 -9.12 -10.07 -7.62
CA GLU A 251 -9.39 -8.66 -7.31
C GLU A 251 -9.15 -7.76 -8.54
N CYS A 252 -7.99 -7.92 -9.19
CA CYS A 252 -7.66 -7.19 -10.42
C CYS A 252 -8.69 -7.44 -11.53
N GLN A 253 -9.14 -8.70 -11.71
CA GLN A 253 -10.21 -9.00 -12.66
C GLN A 253 -11.50 -8.26 -12.30
N ARG A 254 -11.90 -8.23 -11.02
CA ARG A 254 -13.14 -7.59 -10.56
C ARG A 254 -13.13 -6.08 -10.80
N VAL A 255 -12.01 -5.42 -10.51
CA VAL A 255 -11.85 -3.97 -10.72
C VAL A 255 -11.92 -3.66 -12.21
N ASP A 256 -11.15 -4.37 -13.03
CA ASP A 256 -11.13 -4.15 -14.48
C ASP A 256 -12.46 -4.53 -15.17
N TRP A 257 -13.20 -5.52 -14.64
CA TRP A 257 -14.45 -6.00 -15.23
C TRP A 257 -15.49 -4.89 -15.42
N LYS A 258 -15.50 -3.85 -14.58
CA LYS A 258 -16.39 -2.69 -14.73
C LYS A 258 -16.27 -2.03 -16.11
N GLY A 259 -15.05 -1.95 -16.63
CA GLY A 259 -14.74 -1.47 -17.98
C GLY A 259 -14.69 -2.61 -19.00
N HIS A 260 -13.91 -3.66 -18.73
CA HIS A 260 -13.62 -4.74 -19.68
C HIS A 260 -14.88 -5.46 -20.19
N LYS A 261 -15.92 -5.62 -19.37
CA LYS A 261 -17.17 -6.29 -19.78
C LYS A 261 -17.81 -5.69 -21.04
N LYS A 262 -17.58 -4.40 -21.30
CA LYS A 262 -18.11 -3.66 -22.46
C LYS A 262 -17.44 -4.09 -23.78
N VAL A 263 -16.21 -4.57 -23.72
CA VAL A 263 -15.40 -4.97 -24.88
C VAL A 263 -15.10 -6.47 -24.92
N CYS A 264 -15.50 -7.20 -23.88
CA CYS A 264 -15.29 -8.64 -23.74
C CYS A 264 -16.21 -9.45 -24.69
N LYS A 265 -15.69 -9.79 -25.86
CA LYS A 265 -16.34 -10.70 -26.83
C LYS A 265 -15.75 -12.10 -26.67
N GLY A 266 -16.62 -13.12 -26.60
CA GLY A 266 -16.19 -14.52 -26.45
C GLY A 266 -15.21 -14.93 -27.54
N SER A 267 -14.25 -15.78 -27.18
CA SER A 267 -13.37 -16.46 -28.13
C SER A 267 -14.06 -17.65 -28.77
#